data_AF-A0A512RHW5-F1
#
_entry.id   AF-A0A512RHW5-F1
#
_cell.length_a   1.000
_cell.length_b   1.000
_cell.length_c   1.000
_cell.angle_alpha   90.00
_cell.angle_beta   90.00
_cell.angle_gamma   90.00
#
_symmetry.space_group_name_H-M   'P 1'
#
loop_
_entity.id
_entity.type
_entity.pdbx_description
1 polymer ?
#
loop_
_entity_poly.entity_id
_entity_poly.type
_entity_poly.pdbx_seq_one_letter_code
_entity_poly.pdbx_strand_id
1 'polypeptide(L)'
;MKCGLLSLFLCLLLLGGKAQMPDEPALKEFEAFWKKLYTAIIKKDYSAVSQYIEFPLVVKENLADTSVQIIHKEEFSKFFNIYLALPTAETFPNKYELLRARKSLTDDDLALLSDDSATIGDFEFQKIDGEWKLVYLYATDAPSAIF
;
A
#
# COMPACT_ATOMS: atom_id res chain seq x y z
N MET A 1 -16.77 -45.78 15.50
CA MET A 1 -16.80 -44.34 15.11
C MET A 1 -15.60 -43.64 15.74
N LYS A 2 -14.50 -43.47 15.00
CA LYS A 2 -13.29 -42.73 15.43
C LYS A 2 -12.67 -42.05 14.21
N CYS A 3 -13.22 -40.89 13.81
CA CYS A 3 -12.72 -40.06 12.71
C CYS A 3 -12.78 -38.56 13.03
N GLY A 4 -12.62 -38.18 14.31
CA GLY A 4 -12.80 -36.78 14.74
C GLY A 4 -11.52 -36.03 15.13
N LEU A 5 -10.41 -36.73 15.39
CA LEU A 5 -9.25 -36.14 16.07
C LEU A 5 -8.10 -35.68 15.17
N LEU A 6 -8.10 -36.04 13.88
CA LEU A 6 -7.01 -35.65 12.97
C LEU A 6 -7.20 -34.25 12.35
N SER A 7 -8.41 -33.69 12.38
CA SER A 7 -8.69 -32.39 11.74
C SER A 7 -8.22 -31.17 12.54
N LEU A 8 -8.05 -31.30 13.86
CA LEU A 8 -7.66 -30.18 14.73
C LEU A 8 -6.15 -29.90 14.72
N PHE A 9 -5.32 -30.88 14.34
CA PHE A 9 -3.87 -30.67 14.23
C PHE A 9 -3.45 -29.94 12.95
N LEU A 10 -4.27 -29.99 11.89
CA LEU A 10 -3.94 -29.33 10.62
C LEU A 10 -4.19 -27.82 10.64
N CYS A 11 -5.17 -27.35 11.43
CA CYS A 11 -5.43 -25.91 11.58
C CYS A 11 -4.37 -25.19 12.44
N LEU A 12 -3.71 -25.90 13.37
CA LEU A 12 -2.67 -25.33 14.22
C LEU A 12 -1.33 -25.11 13.48
N LEU A 13 -1.07 -25.84 12.39
CA LEU A 13 0.13 -25.67 11.58
C LEU A 13 0.08 -24.45 10.65
N LEU A 14 -1.12 -23.91 10.37
CA LEU A 14 -1.30 -22.73 9.52
C LEU A 14 -1.16 -21.39 10.29
N LEU A 15 -1.11 -21.44 11.62
CA LEU A 15 -0.93 -20.26 12.48
C LEU A 15 0.54 -19.97 12.79
N GLY A 16 1.46 -20.76 12.24
CA GLY A 16 2.91 -20.61 12.39
C GLY A 16 3.55 -19.70 11.34
N GLY A 17 2.80 -18.79 10.71
CA GLY A 17 3.35 -17.74 9.87
C GLY A 17 4.22 -16.84 10.73
N LYS A 18 5.53 -17.14 10.81
CA LYS A 18 6.48 -16.17 11.32
C LYS A 18 6.36 -14.96 10.41
N ALA A 19 6.18 -13.78 10.99
CA ALA A 19 6.56 -12.54 10.33
C ALA A 19 8.06 -12.68 10.04
N GLN A 20 8.36 -13.23 8.87
CA GLN A 20 9.70 -13.45 8.40
C GLN A 20 10.15 -12.08 7.93
N MET A 21 11.17 -11.52 8.59
CA MET A 21 11.79 -10.30 8.08
C MET A 21 12.14 -10.52 6.62
N PRO A 22 11.88 -9.54 5.75
CA PRO A 22 12.15 -9.67 4.32
C PRO A 22 13.63 -9.98 4.14
N ASP A 23 13.95 -10.79 3.15
CA ASP A 23 15.35 -11.07 2.84
C ASP A 23 16.08 -9.74 2.53
N GLU A 24 17.35 -9.61 2.94
CA GLU A 24 18.12 -8.37 2.76
C GLU A 24 18.08 -7.79 1.31
N PRO A 25 18.06 -8.62 0.25
CA PRO A 25 17.85 -8.14 -1.12
C PRO A 25 16.47 -7.52 -1.35
N ALA A 26 15.39 -8.11 -0.81
CA ALA A 26 14.02 -7.61 -0.97
C ALA A 26 13.84 -6.26 -0.28
N LEU A 27 14.41 -6.09 0.91
CA LEU A 27 14.44 -4.81 1.62
C LEU A 27 15.09 -3.70 0.77
N LYS A 28 16.31 -3.94 0.27
CA LYS A 28 17.03 -2.94 -0.54
C LYS A 28 16.30 -2.60 -1.83
N GLU A 29 15.65 -3.60 -2.44
CA GLU A 29 14.86 -3.40 -3.64
C GLU A 29 13.64 -2.50 -3.35
N PHE A 30 12.91 -2.79 -2.27
CA PHE A 30 11.75 -1.98 -1.88
C PHE A 30 12.15 -0.56 -1.48
N GLU A 31 13.24 -0.36 -0.74
CA GLU A 31 13.75 0.98 -0.41
C GLU A 31 14.09 1.80 -1.67
N ALA A 32 14.70 1.16 -2.67
CA ALA A 32 15.02 1.79 -3.95
C ALA A 32 13.75 2.15 -4.73
N PHE A 33 12.75 1.28 -4.73
CA PHE A 33 11.42 1.55 -5.28
C PHE A 33 10.75 2.73 -4.55
N TRP A 34 10.67 2.68 -3.23
CA TRP A 34 10.03 3.70 -2.39
C TRP A 34 10.65 5.07 -2.63
N LYS A 35 11.99 5.15 -2.69
CA LYS A 35 12.70 6.41 -2.98
C LYS A 35 12.30 7.02 -4.33
N LYS A 36 12.10 6.21 -5.37
CA LYS A 36 11.68 6.67 -6.70
C LYS A 36 10.23 7.18 -6.66
N LEU A 37 9.33 6.38 -6.08
CA LEU A 37 7.92 6.75 -5.93
C LEU A 37 7.77 8.04 -5.11
N TYR A 38 8.37 8.08 -3.92
CA TYR A 38 8.42 9.27 -3.06
C TYR A 38 8.89 10.50 -3.83
N THR A 39 10.01 10.39 -4.57
CA THR A 39 10.54 11.51 -5.36
C THR A 39 9.55 12.00 -6.41
N ALA A 40 8.83 11.10 -7.08
CA ALA A 40 7.80 11.45 -8.05
C ALA A 40 6.60 12.16 -7.36
N ILE A 41 6.15 11.65 -6.21
CA ILE A 41 5.07 12.26 -5.40
C ILE A 41 5.44 13.68 -4.98
N ILE A 42 6.63 13.90 -4.41
CA ILE A 42 7.07 15.23 -3.94
C ILE A 42 7.23 16.22 -5.10
N LYS A 43 7.63 15.75 -6.28
CA LYS A 43 7.66 16.58 -7.50
C LYS A 43 6.29 16.82 -8.10
N LYS A 44 5.22 16.19 -7.59
CA LYS A 44 3.88 16.14 -8.19
C LYS A 44 3.92 15.68 -9.65
N ASP A 45 4.86 14.80 -9.99
CA ASP A 45 4.98 14.20 -11.31
C ASP A 45 4.05 12.99 -11.41
N TYR A 46 2.75 13.26 -11.57
CA TYR A 46 1.72 12.22 -11.57
C TYR A 46 1.85 11.25 -12.75
N SER A 47 2.48 11.68 -13.85
CA SER A 47 2.83 10.80 -14.96
C SER A 47 3.84 9.74 -14.52
N ALA A 48 4.90 10.16 -13.82
CA ALA A 48 5.87 9.23 -13.25
C ALA A 48 5.26 8.35 -12.14
N VAL A 49 4.42 8.93 -11.25
CA VAL A 49 3.72 8.16 -10.21
C VAL A 49 2.88 7.05 -10.83
N SER A 50 2.16 7.32 -11.92
CA SER A 50 1.29 6.34 -12.59
C SER A 50 2.03 5.09 -13.11
N GLN A 51 3.35 5.13 -13.28
CA GLN A 51 4.13 3.96 -13.72
C GLN A 51 4.34 2.94 -12.57
N TYR A 52 4.14 3.36 -11.34
CA TYR A 52 4.29 2.54 -10.13
C TYR A 52 2.95 2.01 -9.62
N ILE A 53 1.88 2.09 -10.41
CA ILE A 53 0.53 1.72 -10.00
C ILE A 53 0.07 0.56 -10.88
N GLU A 54 -0.51 -0.44 -10.22
CA GLU A 54 -1.30 -1.45 -10.92
C GLU A 54 -2.69 -0.87 -11.18
N PHE A 55 -3.04 -0.73 -12.45
CA PHE A 55 -4.35 -0.20 -12.83
C PHE A 55 -5.32 -1.32 -13.18
N PRO A 56 -6.60 -1.19 -12.77
CA PRO A 56 -7.16 -0.04 -12.06
C PRO A 56 -6.77 -0.02 -10.57
N LEU A 57 -6.50 1.18 -10.04
CA LEU A 57 -6.17 1.34 -8.63
C LEU A 57 -7.43 1.14 -7.80
N VAL A 58 -7.33 0.31 -6.76
CA VAL A 58 -8.45 0.02 -5.87
C VAL A 58 -8.32 0.82 -4.58
N VAL A 59 -9.34 1.61 -4.26
CA VAL A 59 -9.41 2.43 -3.06
C VAL A 59 -10.43 1.82 -2.10
N LYS A 60 -10.02 1.63 -0.84
CA LYS A 60 -10.80 1.02 0.23
C LYS A 60 -10.89 1.96 1.42
N GLU A 61 -12.00 1.98 2.15
CA GLU A 61 -12.05 2.74 3.40
C GLU A 61 -11.19 2.06 4.49
N ASN A 62 -11.20 0.73 4.54
CA ASN A 62 -10.42 -0.09 5.46
C ASN A 62 -10.25 -1.53 4.94
N LEU A 63 -9.47 -2.35 5.64
CA LEU A 63 -9.17 -3.75 5.26
C LEU A 63 -10.40 -4.67 5.20
N ALA A 64 -11.42 -4.41 6.01
CA ALA A 64 -12.62 -5.25 6.10
C ALA A 64 -13.72 -4.82 5.12
N ASP A 65 -13.53 -3.70 4.42
CA ASP A 65 -14.54 -3.16 3.52
C ASP A 65 -14.67 -4.01 2.26
N THR A 66 -15.93 -4.32 1.91
CA THR A 66 -16.29 -5.02 0.67
C THR A 66 -16.64 -4.04 -0.44
N SER A 67 -16.95 -2.79 -0.10
CA SER A 67 -17.13 -1.71 -1.06
C SER A 67 -15.75 -1.22 -1.50
N VAL A 68 -15.58 -1.01 -2.80
CA VAL A 68 -14.34 -0.48 -3.37
C VAL A 68 -14.65 0.62 -4.35
N GLN A 69 -13.81 1.65 -4.34
CA GLN A 69 -13.76 2.62 -5.42
C GLN A 69 -12.65 2.21 -6.39
N ILE A 70 -12.95 2.25 -7.67
CA ILE A 70 -12.02 1.89 -8.75
C ILE A 70 -11.58 3.20 -9.42
N ILE A 71 -10.27 3.42 -9.52
CA ILE A 71 -9.68 4.58 -10.17
C ILE A 71 -8.92 4.12 -11.41
N HIS A 72 -9.37 4.57 -12.58
CA HIS A 72 -8.68 4.29 -13.83
C HIS A 72 -7.47 5.21 -14.04
N LYS A 73 -6.58 4.82 -14.96
CA LYS A 73 -5.33 5.54 -15.21
C LYS A 73 -5.54 6.98 -15.64
N GLU A 74 -6.61 7.22 -16.40
CA GLU A 74 -6.98 8.53 -16.94
C GLU A 74 -7.46 9.49 -15.84
N GLU A 75 -8.03 8.94 -14.77
CA GLU A 75 -8.60 9.68 -13.63
C GLU A 75 -7.56 9.87 -12.51
N PHE A 76 -6.53 9.02 -12.48
CA PHE A 76 -5.56 8.91 -11.40
C PHE A 76 -4.96 10.25 -10.98
N SER A 77 -4.47 11.04 -11.94
CA SER A 77 -3.80 12.32 -11.66
C SER A 77 -4.70 13.28 -10.87
N LYS A 78 -5.98 13.36 -11.27
CA LYS A 78 -6.98 14.20 -10.61
C LYS A 78 -7.33 13.65 -9.23
N PHE A 79 -7.63 12.35 -9.15
CA PHE A 79 -7.92 11.66 -7.89
C PHE A 79 -6.79 11.85 -6.88
N PHE A 80 -5.55 11.53 -7.27
CA PHE A 80 -4.40 11.51 -6.37
C PHE A 80 -4.04 12.91 -5.89
N ASN A 81 -4.19 13.93 -6.74
CA ASN A 81 -4.01 15.32 -6.32
C ASN A 81 -5.03 15.75 -5.26
N ILE A 82 -6.29 15.33 -5.38
CA ILE A 82 -7.33 15.62 -4.37
C ILE A 82 -7.06 14.83 -3.09
N TYR A 83 -6.73 13.55 -3.21
CA TYR A 83 -6.35 12.69 -2.08
C TYR A 83 -5.22 13.30 -1.27
N LEU A 84 -4.16 13.77 -1.92
CA LEU A 84 -3.01 14.43 -1.28
C LEU A 84 -3.38 15.74 -0.57
N ALA A 85 -4.47 16.40 -0.98
CA ALA A 85 -4.98 17.62 -0.36
C ALA A 85 -5.92 17.36 0.82
N LEU A 86 -6.35 16.11 1.06
CA LEU A 86 -7.20 15.77 2.20
C LEU A 86 -6.51 16.07 3.53
N PRO A 87 -7.26 16.53 4.55
CA PRO A 87 -6.71 16.77 5.88
C PRO A 87 -6.22 15.45 6.50
N THR A 88 -5.31 15.56 7.46
CA THR A 88 -4.93 14.43 8.32
C THR A 88 -5.52 14.61 9.70
N ALA A 89 -5.67 13.53 10.47
CA ALA A 89 -6.07 13.60 11.87
C ALA A 89 -4.95 14.13 12.80
N GLU A 90 -3.74 14.34 12.25
CA GLU A 90 -2.53 14.63 13.00
C GLU A 90 -2.07 16.10 12.85
N THR A 91 -0.83 16.35 13.26
CA THR A 91 -0.11 17.63 13.22
C THR A 91 0.07 18.22 11.80
N PHE A 92 -0.10 17.40 10.75
CA PHE A 92 0.13 17.84 9.37
C PHE A 92 -1.16 18.35 8.71
N PRO A 93 -1.10 19.46 7.97
CA PRO A 93 -2.30 20.09 7.41
C PRO A 93 -3.00 19.22 6.36
N ASN A 94 -2.27 18.34 5.67
CA ASN A 94 -2.81 17.43 4.66
C ASN A 94 -1.89 16.22 4.43
N LYS A 95 -2.39 15.23 3.70
CA LYS A 95 -1.67 13.98 3.39
C LYS A 95 -0.36 14.24 2.61
N TYR A 96 -0.30 15.27 1.77
CA TYR A 96 0.93 15.65 1.07
C TYR A 96 2.05 16.06 2.05
N GLU A 97 1.78 16.94 3.00
CA GLU A 97 2.81 17.38 3.96
C GLU A 97 3.19 16.25 4.92
N LEU A 98 2.26 15.37 5.30
CA LEU A 98 2.56 14.15 6.04
C LEU A 98 3.52 13.24 5.25
N LEU A 99 3.19 12.90 4.01
CA LEU A 99 4.06 12.07 3.16
C LEU A 99 5.42 12.72 2.95
N ARG A 100 5.47 14.04 2.74
CA ARG A 100 6.72 14.80 2.59
C ARG A 100 7.62 14.76 3.82
N ALA A 101 7.04 14.70 5.02
CA ALA A 101 7.80 14.52 6.25
C ALA A 101 8.37 13.08 6.37
N ARG A 102 7.70 12.09 5.75
CA ARG A 102 8.08 10.67 5.75
C ARG A 102 9.04 10.30 4.62
N LYS A 103 10.20 10.95 4.59
CA LYS A 103 11.24 10.69 3.56
C LYS A 103 11.83 9.28 3.64
N SER A 104 11.87 8.68 4.83
CA SER A 104 12.40 7.35 5.10
C SER A 104 11.33 6.43 5.68
N LEU A 105 11.48 5.14 5.42
CA LEU A 105 10.68 4.10 6.06
C LEU A 105 11.00 4.03 7.56
N THR A 106 9.98 3.84 8.39
CA THR A 106 10.13 3.62 9.83
C THR A 106 10.28 2.14 10.14
N ASP A 107 10.66 1.78 11.37
CA ASP A 107 10.71 0.38 11.80
C ASP A 107 9.35 -0.31 11.69
N ASP A 108 8.26 0.43 11.93
CA ASP A 108 6.88 -0.06 11.74
C ASP A 108 6.58 -0.36 10.26
N ASP A 109 7.04 0.50 9.35
CA ASP A 109 6.89 0.27 7.90
C ASP A 109 7.67 -0.99 7.47
N LEU A 110 8.87 -1.18 8.01
CA LEU A 110 9.71 -2.34 7.71
C LEU A 110 9.14 -3.64 8.30
N ALA A 111 8.42 -3.57 9.42
CA ALA A 111 7.74 -4.72 10.00
C ALA A 111 6.56 -5.23 9.14
N LEU A 112 6.05 -4.38 8.24
CA LEU A 112 4.95 -4.69 7.30
C LEU A 112 5.45 -4.98 5.88
N LEU A 113 6.76 -5.19 5.69
CA LEU A 113 7.39 -5.57 4.43
C LEU A 113 7.65 -7.08 4.40
N SER A 114 7.24 -7.73 3.31
CA SER A 114 7.64 -9.10 2.92
C SER A 114 8.44 -9.06 1.62
N ASP A 115 8.81 -10.24 1.10
CA ASP A 115 9.53 -10.36 -0.17
C ASP A 115 8.71 -9.87 -1.39
N ASP A 116 7.38 -9.85 -1.26
CA ASP A 116 6.42 -9.64 -2.35
C ASP A 116 5.30 -8.64 -2.04
N SER A 117 5.19 -8.15 -0.79
CA SER A 117 4.16 -7.19 -0.37
C SER A 117 4.71 -6.19 0.64
N ALA A 118 4.11 -4.99 0.69
CA ALA A 118 4.46 -3.99 1.68
C ALA A 118 3.27 -3.09 2.01
N THR A 119 3.16 -2.63 3.26
CA THR A 119 2.17 -1.60 3.64
C THR A 119 2.85 -0.41 4.30
N ILE A 120 2.71 0.77 3.68
CA ILE A 120 3.34 2.01 4.13
C ILE A 120 2.28 3.09 4.30
N GLY A 121 1.87 3.33 5.54
CA GLY A 121 0.72 4.20 5.85
C GLY A 121 -0.54 3.73 5.12
N ASP A 122 -1.07 4.59 4.25
CA ASP A 122 -2.29 4.32 3.49
C ASP A 122 -2.06 3.48 2.21
N PHE A 123 -0.82 3.10 1.91
CA PHE A 123 -0.45 2.48 0.64
C PHE A 123 -0.11 1.00 0.80
N GLU A 124 -0.71 0.15 -0.03
CA GLU A 124 -0.36 -1.27 -0.14
C GLU A 124 0.29 -1.56 -1.48
N PHE A 125 1.46 -2.18 -1.41
CA PHE A 125 2.27 -2.54 -2.56
C PHE A 125 2.35 -4.05 -2.70
N GLN A 126 2.38 -4.51 -3.94
CA GLN A 126 2.67 -5.90 -4.29
C GLN A 126 3.67 -5.95 -5.42
N LYS A 127 4.44 -7.04 -5.46
CA LYS A 127 5.37 -7.33 -6.55
C LYS A 127 4.65 -8.09 -7.65
N ILE A 128 4.44 -7.44 -8.79
CA ILE A 128 3.75 -7.98 -9.96
C ILE A 128 4.77 -8.08 -11.09
N ASP A 129 4.94 -9.28 -11.66
CA ASP A 129 5.95 -9.58 -12.69
C ASP A 129 7.37 -9.11 -12.31
N GLY A 130 7.70 -9.18 -11.03
CA GLY A 130 9.01 -8.77 -10.50
C GLY A 130 9.16 -7.27 -10.23
N GLU A 131 8.11 -6.46 -10.45
CA GLU A 131 8.11 -5.03 -10.18
C GLU A 131 7.15 -4.67 -9.04
N TRP A 132 7.59 -3.81 -8.12
CA TRP A 132 6.72 -3.24 -7.10
C TRP A 132 5.69 -2.29 -7.70
N LYS A 133 4.41 -2.52 -7.38
CA LYS A 133 3.26 -1.71 -7.79
C LYS A 133 2.39 -1.37 -6.58
N LEU A 134 1.87 -0.15 -6.55
CA LEU A 134 0.77 0.24 -5.67
C LEU A 134 -0.51 -0.43 -6.18
N VAL A 135 -1.15 -1.22 -5.33
CA VAL A 135 -2.36 -2.00 -5.68
C VAL A 135 -3.59 -1.52 -4.92
N TYR A 136 -3.40 -1.11 -3.65
CA TYR A 136 -4.47 -0.56 -2.83
C TYR A 136 -4.07 0.77 -2.20
N LEU A 137 -5.07 1.63 -2.04
CA LEU A 137 -4.98 2.85 -1.26
C LEU A 137 -6.12 2.89 -0.25
N TYR A 138 -5.78 3.10 1.02
CA TYR A 138 -6.73 3.18 2.11
C TYR A 138 -7.11 4.64 2.40
N ALA A 139 -8.39 4.98 2.24
CA ALA A 139 -8.89 6.34 2.42
C ALA A 139 -10.35 6.35 2.85
N THR A 140 -10.61 6.79 4.09
CA THR A 140 -11.96 6.92 4.67
C THR A 140 -12.79 8.05 4.04
N ASP A 141 -12.13 9.09 3.54
CA ASP A 141 -12.78 10.24 2.88
C ASP A 141 -12.30 10.35 1.42
N ALA A 142 -12.18 9.20 0.74
CA ALA A 142 -11.73 9.16 -0.64
C ALA A 142 -12.63 10.04 -1.52
N PRO A 143 -12.04 10.95 -2.33
CA PRO A 143 -12.85 11.77 -3.22
C PRO A 143 -13.54 10.86 -4.24
N SER A 144 -14.86 11.02 -4.41
CA SER A 144 -15.61 10.29 -5.44
C SER A 144 -14.94 10.44 -6.81
N ALA A 145 -14.93 9.37 -7.60
CA ALA A 145 -14.46 9.43 -8.98
C ALA A 145 -15.41 10.40 -9.70
N ILE A 146 -14.87 11.55 -10.12
CA ILE A 146 -15.67 12.56 -10.82
C ILE A 146 -15.71 12.14 -12.29
N PHE A 147 -16.76 11.39 -12.64
CA PHE A 147 -17.17 11.07 -14.01
C PHE A 147 -17.40 12.32 -14.85
#